data_AF-A0A7R9CVA2-F1
#
_entry.id   AF-A0A7R9CVA2-F1
#
_cell.length_a   1.000
_cell.length_b   1.000
_cell.length_c   1.000
_cell.angle_alpha   90.00
_cell.angle_beta   90.00
_cell.angle_gamma   90.00
#
_symmetry.space_group_name_H-M   'P 1'
#
loop_
_entity.id
_entity.type
_entity.pdbx_description
1 polymer ?
#
loop_
_entity_poly.entity_id
_entity_poly.type
_entity_poly.pdbx_seq_one_letter_code
_entity_poly.pdbx_strand_id
1 'polypeptide(L)'
;MVFHNPFTQIQTVSQLQYASFQRAVKEMLAKVDREHVQDPKLWRQVQFLTTIGPAALPPHLLDRYNRLINDMLTVYDTATICAYNDPFKCGLKLEPELTVIMARSRDWDELQYVWTEWRRKSGQKIRDLYEQLVDLSNQAAKLNNLKDTAEYWMFPYDSPTFRFDVEDVWEEVKPLYELMHAYVRRKLRDLYGNMWGQSWSNILDVTIPYPGKNFLDVTPQMIEQGYNSLAMFRLAEDFYQSMNMSGMPPEFWAGSVLEELPDRIVICQPSAWDFCNRRDYR
;
A
#
# COMPACT_ATOMS: atom_id res chain seq x y z
N MET A 1 16.68 7.08 -24.13
CA MET A 1 16.28 5.73 -24.57
C MET A 1 15.33 5.18 -23.53
N VAL A 2 14.05 5.08 -23.85
CA VAL A 2 13.06 4.43 -22.99
C VAL A 2 13.31 2.93 -23.10
N PHE A 3 13.92 2.33 -22.07
CA PHE A 3 14.05 0.88 -22.00
C PHE A 3 12.65 0.27 -22.02
N HIS A 4 12.26 -0.30 -23.16
CA HIS A 4 11.06 -1.13 -23.25
C HIS A 4 11.34 -2.42 -22.49
N ASN A 5 10.89 -2.48 -21.24
CA ASN A 5 10.95 -3.69 -20.44
C ASN A 5 9.87 -4.67 -20.96
N PRO A 6 10.24 -5.87 -21.46
CA PRO A 6 9.29 -6.85 -22.01
C PRO A 6 8.27 -7.34 -20.98
N PHE A 7 8.60 -7.31 -19.68
CA PHE A 7 7.68 -7.69 -18.61
C PHE A 7 6.50 -6.71 -18.49
N THR A 8 6.75 -5.41 -18.60
CA THR A 8 5.70 -4.38 -18.66
C THR A 8 4.79 -4.58 -19.86
N GLN A 9 5.32 -4.99 -21.02
CA GLN A 9 4.51 -5.23 -22.21
C GLN A 9 3.56 -6.42 -22.03
N ILE A 10 4.06 -7.54 -21.48
CA ILE A 10 3.24 -8.72 -21.16
C ILE A 10 2.16 -8.35 -20.14
N GLN A 11 2.51 -7.61 -19.09
CA GLN A 11 1.56 -7.16 -18.07
C GLN A 11 0.46 -6.28 -18.67
N THR A 12 0.80 -5.32 -19.54
CA THR A 12 -0.18 -4.48 -20.22
C THR A 12 -1.12 -5.30 -21.11
N VAL A 13 -0.61 -6.27 -21.87
CA VAL A 13 -1.43 -7.14 -22.71
C VAL A 13 -2.41 -7.95 -21.87
N SER A 14 -1.94 -8.59 -20.79
CA SER A 14 -2.78 -9.36 -19.87
C SER A 14 -3.85 -8.49 -19.19
N GLN A 15 -3.50 -7.26 -18.78
CA GLN A 15 -4.46 -6.30 -18.22
C GLN A 15 -5.56 -5.93 -19.21
N LEU A 16 -5.20 -5.68 -20.48
CA LEU A 16 -6.18 -5.36 -21.52
C LEU A 16 -7.10 -6.55 -21.84
N GLN A 17 -6.55 -7.77 -21.88
CA GLN A 17 -7.35 -8.99 -22.07
C GLN A 17 -8.36 -9.18 -20.93
N TYR A 18 -7.93 -9.00 -19.68
CA TYR A 18 -8.81 -9.10 -18.52
C TYR A 18 -9.88 -8.01 -18.53
N ALA A 19 -9.54 -6.77 -18.87
CA ALA A 19 -10.51 -5.68 -19.02
C ALA A 19 -11.55 -5.99 -20.11
N SER A 20 -11.14 -6.56 -21.24
CA SER A 20 -12.06 -7.01 -22.29
C SER A 20 -13.00 -8.10 -21.81
N PHE A 21 -12.50 -9.08 -21.04
CA PHE A 21 -13.35 -10.10 -20.41
C PHE A 21 -14.38 -9.48 -19.46
N GLN A 22 -13.96 -8.56 -18.59
CA GLN A 22 -14.86 -7.86 -17.67
C GLN A 22 -15.97 -7.08 -18.40
N ARG A 23 -15.63 -6.39 -19.51
CA ARG A 23 -16.64 -5.71 -20.34
C ARG A 23 -17.64 -6.68 -20.95
N ALA A 24 -17.18 -7.80 -21.50
CA ALA A 24 -18.06 -8.83 -22.06
C ALA A 24 -19.02 -9.39 -20.99
N VAL A 25 -18.51 -9.68 -19.79
CA VAL A 25 -19.33 -10.13 -18.66
C VAL A 25 -20.36 -9.07 -18.26
N LYS A 26 -19.96 -7.79 -18.15
CA LYS A 26 -20.87 -6.68 -17.86
C LYS A 26 -21.98 -6.56 -18.91
N GLU A 27 -21.66 -6.66 -20.20
CA GLU A 27 -22.64 -6.61 -21.30
C GLU A 27 -23.62 -7.79 -21.26
N MET A 28 -23.15 -8.99 -20.90
CA MET A 28 -24.02 -10.15 -20.71
C MET A 28 -24.98 -9.95 -19.54
N LEU A 29 -24.44 -9.48 -18.39
CA LEU A 29 -25.22 -9.27 -17.17
C LEU A 29 -26.12 -8.03 -17.21
N ALA A 30 -25.86 -7.08 -18.11
CA ALA A 30 -26.74 -5.93 -18.33
C ALA A 30 -28.14 -6.33 -18.83
N LYS A 31 -28.30 -7.55 -19.37
CA LYS A 31 -29.59 -8.11 -19.80
C LYS A 31 -30.39 -8.76 -18.68
N VAL A 32 -29.76 -8.97 -17.52
CA VAL A 32 -30.41 -9.57 -16.35
C VAL A 32 -31.18 -8.48 -15.61
N ASP A 33 -32.48 -8.70 -15.45
CA ASP A 33 -33.31 -7.84 -14.60
C ASP A 33 -32.96 -8.06 -13.13
N ARG A 34 -32.35 -7.03 -12.53
CA ARG A 34 -31.81 -7.09 -11.17
C ARG A 34 -32.89 -7.11 -10.10
N GLU A 35 -34.06 -6.54 -10.37
CA GLU A 35 -35.16 -6.49 -9.40
C GLU A 35 -35.78 -7.87 -9.19
N HIS A 36 -35.60 -8.77 -10.15
CA HIS A 36 -36.12 -10.14 -10.12
C HIS A 36 -35.12 -11.18 -9.58
N VAL A 37 -33.89 -10.78 -9.22
CA VAL A 37 -32.90 -11.69 -8.61
C VAL A 37 -33.17 -11.80 -7.10
N GLN A 38 -33.92 -12.84 -6.71
CA GLN A 38 -34.33 -13.04 -5.32
C GLN A 38 -33.21 -13.58 -4.39
N ASP A 39 -32.23 -14.31 -4.93
CA ASP A 39 -31.11 -14.82 -4.12
C ASP A 39 -30.13 -13.68 -3.79
N PRO A 40 -29.96 -13.29 -2.51
CA PRO A 40 -29.08 -12.20 -2.12
C PRO A 40 -27.62 -12.43 -2.54
N LYS A 41 -27.15 -13.69 -2.58
CA LYS A 41 -25.77 -14.01 -2.99
C LYS A 41 -25.59 -13.76 -4.48
N LEU A 42 -26.53 -14.23 -5.29
CA LEU A 42 -26.50 -14.03 -6.74
C LEU A 42 -26.66 -12.54 -7.08
N TRP A 43 -27.56 -11.84 -6.39
CA TRP A 43 -27.73 -10.40 -6.54
C TRP A 43 -26.41 -9.66 -6.29
N ARG A 44 -25.72 -9.98 -5.18
CA ARG A 44 -24.41 -9.42 -4.87
C ARG A 44 -23.36 -9.76 -5.93
N GLN A 45 -23.30 -11.00 -6.40
CA GLN A 45 -22.36 -11.40 -7.46
C GLN A 45 -22.58 -10.60 -8.74
N VAL A 46 -23.83 -10.45 -9.17
CA VAL A 46 -24.17 -9.64 -10.36
C VAL A 46 -23.79 -8.17 -10.16
N GLN A 47 -23.98 -7.62 -8.96
CA GLN A 47 -23.58 -6.26 -8.63
C GLN A 47 -22.05 -6.07 -8.80
N PHE A 48 -21.23 -6.95 -8.21
CA PHE A 48 -19.78 -6.88 -8.32
C PHE A 48 -19.27 -7.12 -9.76
N LEU A 49 -19.89 -8.04 -10.50
CA LEU A 49 -19.48 -8.37 -11.87
C LEU A 49 -19.87 -7.28 -12.89
N THR A 50 -20.80 -6.38 -12.55
CA THR A 50 -21.23 -5.28 -13.43
C THR A 50 -20.56 -3.94 -13.11
N THR A 51 -20.04 -3.79 -11.89
CA THR A 51 -19.21 -2.65 -11.46
C THR A 51 -17.73 -2.96 -11.73
N ILE A 52 -17.31 -2.82 -12.99
CA ILE A 52 -15.99 -3.25 -13.48
C ILE A 52 -14.87 -2.21 -13.26
N GLY A 53 -15.16 -1.11 -12.58
CA GLY A 53 -14.17 -0.08 -12.24
C GLY A 53 -13.52 0.57 -13.46
N PRO A 54 -12.19 0.81 -13.45
CA PRO A 54 -11.45 1.42 -14.57
C PRO A 54 -11.63 0.71 -15.91
N ALA A 55 -11.93 -0.60 -15.93
CA ALA A 55 -12.18 -1.34 -17.16
C ALA A 55 -13.38 -0.80 -17.95
N ALA A 56 -14.28 -0.03 -17.33
CA ALA A 56 -15.37 0.66 -18.01
C ALA A 56 -14.91 1.79 -18.96
N LEU A 57 -13.71 2.35 -18.75
CA LEU A 57 -13.14 3.37 -19.64
C LEU A 57 -12.93 2.82 -21.07
N PRO A 58 -13.07 3.64 -22.11
CA PRO A 58 -12.64 3.28 -23.47
C PRO A 58 -11.16 2.84 -23.51
N PRO A 59 -10.75 1.95 -24.44
CA PRO A 59 -9.39 1.39 -24.48
C PRO A 59 -8.26 2.42 -24.39
N HIS A 60 -8.36 3.55 -25.10
CA HIS A 60 -7.34 4.60 -25.09
C HIS A 60 -7.28 5.36 -23.75
N LEU A 61 -8.41 5.54 -23.08
CA LEU A 61 -8.46 6.15 -21.74
C LEU A 61 -7.98 5.18 -20.66
N LEU A 62 -8.31 3.89 -20.78
CA LEU A 62 -7.80 2.84 -19.89
C LEU A 62 -6.27 2.70 -20.00
N ASP A 63 -5.74 2.71 -21.21
CA ASP A 63 -4.30 2.71 -21.45
C ASP A 63 -3.63 3.95 -20.83
N ARG A 64 -4.19 5.15 -21.02
CA ARG A 64 -3.70 6.37 -20.34
C ARG A 64 -3.78 6.25 -18.81
N TYR A 65 -4.88 5.73 -18.28
CA TYR A 65 -5.07 5.50 -16.85
C TYR A 65 -3.98 4.60 -16.27
N ASN A 66 -3.72 3.46 -16.91
CA ASN A 66 -2.69 2.52 -16.49
C ASN A 66 -1.27 3.13 -16.59
N ARG A 67 -0.99 3.90 -17.64
CA ARG A 67 0.30 4.60 -17.77
C ARG A 67 0.53 5.63 -16.66
N LEU A 68 -0.48 6.44 -16.32
CA LEU A 68 -0.37 7.41 -15.23
C LEU A 68 -0.01 6.73 -13.90
N ILE A 69 -0.66 5.59 -13.58
CA ILE A 69 -0.34 4.80 -12.38
C ILE A 69 1.10 4.30 -12.43
N ASN A 70 1.52 3.69 -13.54
CA ASN A 70 2.88 3.17 -13.69
C ASN A 70 3.94 4.27 -13.62
N ASP A 71 3.68 5.45 -14.19
CA ASP A 71 4.58 6.60 -14.14
C ASP A 71 4.71 7.12 -12.70
N MET A 72 3.60 7.20 -11.94
CA MET A 72 3.64 7.59 -10.53
C MET A 72 4.39 6.58 -9.66
N LEU A 73 4.14 5.27 -9.86
CA LEU A 73 4.87 4.20 -9.17
C LEU A 73 6.37 4.29 -9.49
N THR A 74 6.73 4.45 -10.76
CA THR A 74 8.13 4.60 -11.18
C THR A 74 8.79 5.79 -10.50
N VAL A 75 8.12 6.94 -10.44
CA VAL A 75 8.63 8.13 -9.75
C VAL A 75 8.86 7.85 -8.27
N TYR A 76 7.92 7.17 -7.61
CA TYR A 76 8.03 6.84 -6.19
C TYR A 76 9.17 5.85 -5.91
N ASP A 77 9.24 4.74 -6.65
CA ASP A 77 10.19 3.65 -6.42
C ASP A 77 11.63 4.01 -6.82
N THR A 78 11.81 4.90 -7.79
CA THR A 78 13.13 5.34 -8.25
C THR A 78 13.60 6.64 -7.62
N ALA A 79 12.78 7.27 -6.78
CA ALA A 79 13.16 8.50 -6.10
C ALA A 79 14.34 8.24 -5.14
N THR A 80 15.39 9.03 -5.31
CA THR A 80 16.56 9.01 -4.43
C THR A 80 16.96 10.42 -4.03
N ILE A 81 17.54 10.56 -2.84
CA ILE A 81 18.17 11.81 -2.38
C ILE A 81 19.66 11.59 -2.13
N CYS A 82 20.39 12.68 -1.86
CA CYS A 82 21.76 12.62 -1.38
C CYS A 82 21.79 12.79 0.14
N ALA A 83 22.85 12.33 0.80
CA ALA A 83 22.99 12.47 2.24
C ALA A 83 23.15 13.94 2.63
N TYR A 84 22.57 14.32 3.78
CA TYR A 84 22.69 15.68 4.31
C TYR A 84 24.14 16.05 4.63
N ASN A 85 24.83 15.17 5.37
CA ASN A 85 26.20 15.39 5.85
C ASN A 85 27.29 15.10 4.80
N ASP A 86 26.96 14.41 3.71
CA ASP A 86 27.88 14.10 2.61
C ASP A 86 27.15 14.24 1.26
N PRO A 87 27.23 15.42 0.63
CA PRO A 87 26.55 15.67 -0.64
C PRO A 87 26.99 14.76 -1.79
N PHE A 88 28.15 14.09 -1.70
CA PHE A 88 28.62 13.16 -2.72
C PHE A 88 28.03 11.76 -2.55
N LYS A 89 27.51 11.43 -1.36
CA LYS A 89 26.79 10.19 -1.10
C LYS A 89 25.34 10.31 -1.56
N CYS A 90 25.11 10.02 -2.83
CA CYS A 90 23.79 10.03 -3.45
C CYS A 90 23.22 8.61 -3.63
N GLY A 91 21.92 8.55 -3.97
CA GLY A 91 21.24 7.28 -4.25
C GLY A 91 20.55 6.66 -3.05
N LEU A 92 20.35 7.42 -1.96
CA LEU A 92 19.60 6.95 -0.79
C LEU A 92 18.14 6.75 -1.18
N LYS A 93 17.63 5.53 -1.02
CA LYS A 93 16.25 5.16 -1.34
C LYS A 93 15.38 5.24 -0.09
N LEU A 94 14.07 5.29 -0.31
CA LEU A 94 13.09 5.29 0.79
C LEU A 94 13.34 4.13 1.76
N GLU A 95 13.40 2.91 1.22
CA GLU A 95 13.74 1.70 1.96
C GLU A 95 15.10 1.15 1.51
N PRO A 96 16.01 0.80 2.44
CA PRO A 96 15.90 1.01 3.89
C PRO A 96 16.43 2.40 4.35
N GLU A 97 17.19 3.13 3.53
CA GLU A 97 18.05 4.21 4.04
C GLU A 97 17.28 5.37 4.68
N LEU A 98 16.30 5.94 3.96
CA LEU A 98 15.56 7.09 4.49
C LEU A 98 14.67 6.70 5.66
N THR A 99 14.06 5.51 5.62
CA THR A 99 13.28 4.98 6.74
C THR A 99 14.14 4.83 8.00
N VAL A 100 15.38 4.34 7.87
CA VAL A 100 16.33 4.26 8.99
C VAL A 100 16.73 5.64 9.51
N ILE A 101 17.03 6.60 8.63
CA ILE A 101 17.37 7.98 9.04
C ILE A 101 16.20 8.60 9.80
N MET A 102 14.99 8.55 9.24
CA MET A 102 13.79 9.09 9.88
C MET A 102 13.43 8.40 11.20
N ALA A 103 13.82 7.13 11.38
CA ALA A 103 13.57 6.41 12.63
C ALA A 103 14.61 6.74 13.72
N ARG A 104 15.89 6.85 13.36
CA ARG A 104 17.01 6.87 14.31
C ARG A 104 17.66 8.22 14.49
N SER A 105 17.65 9.09 13.48
CA SER A 105 18.27 10.40 13.60
C SER A 105 17.56 11.23 14.67
N ARG A 106 18.35 12.04 15.37
CA ARG A 106 17.89 13.02 16.36
C ARG A 106 18.35 14.44 16.00
N ASP A 107 18.89 14.59 14.81
CA ASP A 107 19.29 15.88 14.24
C ASP A 107 18.10 16.48 13.47
N TRP A 108 17.62 17.63 13.93
CA TRP A 108 16.50 18.31 13.31
C TRP A 108 16.79 18.72 11.87
N ASP A 109 18.00 19.20 11.58
CA ASP A 109 18.38 19.68 10.24
C ASP A 109 18.41 18.51 9.25
N GLU A 110 18.97 17.37 9.67
CA GLU A 110 19.00 16.15 8.86
C GLU A 110 17.57 15.63 8.59
N LEU A 111 16.73 15.55 9.62
CA LEU A 111 15.35 15.07 9.49
C LEU A 111 14.51 15.99 8.60
N GLN A 112 14.62 17.31 8.76
CA GLN A 112 13.94 18.28 7.92
C GLN A 112 14.41 18.17 6.46
N TYR A 113 15.73 18.06 6.25
CA TYR A 113 16.31 17.89 4.92
C TYR A 113 15.77 16.64 4.22
N VAL A 114 15.83 15.48 4.89
CA VAL A 114 15.34 14.21 4.35
C VAL A 114 13.85 14.27 4.04
N TRP A 115 13.04 14.80 4.96
CA TRP A 115 11.60 14.94 4.78
C TRP A 115 11.23 15.82 3.58
N THR A 116 11.98 16.91 3.40
CA THR A 116 11.75 17.92 2.35
C THR A 116 12.23 17.41 0.99
N GLU A 117 13.46 16.90 0.91
CA GLU A 117 14.02 16.39 -0.34
C GLU A 117 13.27 15.16 -0.83
N TRP A 118 12.81 14.27 0.07
CA TRP A 118 11.95 13.17 -0.34
C TRP A 118 10.69 13.67 -1.07
N ARG A 119 9.98 14.63 -0.49
CA ARG A 119 8.77 15.24 -1.08
C ARG A 119 9.05 15.98 -2.39
N ARG A 120 10.23 16.61 -2.49
CA ARG A 120 10.68 17.28 -3.71
C ARG A 120 11.00 16.30 -4.84
N LYS A 121 11.67 15.18 -4.52
CA LYS A 121 12.08 14.19 -5.53
C LYS A 121 10.97 13.24 -5.95
N SER A 122 9.99 12.99 -5.06
CA SER A 122 8.80 12.18 -5.33
C SER A 122 7.55 13.04 -5.59
N GLY A 123 6.90 13.54 -4.55
CA GLY A 123 5.59 14.20 -4.58
C GLY A 123 5.45 15.34 -5.60
N GLN A 124 6.46 16.19 -5.74
CA GLN A 124 6.42 17.30 -6.73
C GLN A 124 6.26 16.79 -8.16
N LYS A 125 6.88 15.65 -8.51
CA LYS A 125 6.78 15.04 -9.83
C LYS A 125 5.46 14.27 -10.04
N ILE A 126 4.83 13.83 -8.96
CA ILE A 126 3.57 13.07 -8.99
C ILE A 126 2.36 13.99 -9.16
N ARG A 127 2.44 15.25 -8.72
CA ARG A 127 1.30 16.19 -8.70
C ARG A 127 0.48 16.19 -9.99
N ASP A 128 1.11 16.53 -11.13
CA ASP A 128 0.40 16.70 -12.40
C ASP A 128 -0.17 15.37 -12.92
N LEU A 129 0.48 14.24 -12.60
CA LEU A 129 -0.01 12.90 -12.93
C LEU A 129 -1.24 12.55 -12.09
N TYR A 130 -1.22 12.92 -10.81
CA TYR A 130 -2.31 12.66 -9.87
C TYR A 130 -3.57 13.44 -10.23
N GLU A 131 -3.44 14.72 -10.61
CA GLU A 131 -4.57 15.54 -11.09
C GLU A 131 -5.27 14.87 -12.28
N GLN A 132 -4.50 14.38 -13.26
CA GLN A 132 -5.04 13.65 -14.42
C GLN A 132 -5.65 12.29 -14.03
N LEU A 133 -5.05 11.59 -13.06
CA LEU A 133 -5.58 10.32 -12.57
C LEU A 133 -6.95 10.52 -11.91
N VAL A 134 -7.14 11.58 -11.12
CA VAL A 134 -8.41 11.90 -10.48
C VAL A 134 -9.52 12.10 -11.50
N ASP A 135 -9.23 12.83 -12.59
CA ASP A 135 -10.21 13.05 -13.67
C ASP A 135 -10.63 11.75 -14.35
N LEU A 136 -9.66 10.89 -14.69
CA LEU A 136 -9.95 9.59 -15.31
C LEU A 136 -10.64 8.62 -14.35
N SER A 137 -10.28 8.65 -13.07
CA SER A 137 -10.93 7.82 -12.03
C SER A 137 -12.39 8.20 -11.87
N ASN A 138 -12.70 9.51 -11.84
CA ASN A 138 -14.08 9.98 -11.75
C ASN A 138 -14.87 9.70 -13.02
N GLN A 139 -14.25 9.74 -14.20
CA GLN A 139 -14.88 9.28 -15.44
C GLN A 139 -15.21 7.79 -15.38
N ALA A 140 -14.28 6.96 -14.88
CA ALA A 140 -14.51 5.53 -14.70
C ALA A 140 -15.66 5.23 -13.73
N ALA A 141 -15.74 5.95 -12.60
CA ALA A 141 -16.82 5.81 -11.63
C ALA A 141 -18.19 6.10 -12.27
N LYS A 142 -18.30 7.19 -13.03
CA LYS A 142 -19.54 7.55 -13.75
C LYS A 142 -19.96 6.49 -14.76
N LEU A 143 -19.02 5.86 -15.47
CA LEU A 143 -19.29 4.74 -16.39
C LEU A 143 -19.74 3.45 -15.68
N ASN A 144 -19.60 3.39 -14.35
CA ASN A 144 -20.14 2.34 -13.49
C ASN A 144 -21.42 2.77 -12.75
N ASN A 145 -22.06 3.86 -13.16
CA ASN A 145 -23.25 4.44 -12.53
C ASN A 145 -23.02 4.86 -11.06
N LEU A 146 -21.80 5.31 -10.76
CA LEU A 146 -21.42 5.86 -9.45
C LEU A 146 -21.12 7.36 -9.61
N LYS A 147 -21.30 8.13 -8.56
CA LYS A 147 -21.11 9.59 -8.51
C LYS A 147 -19.67 9.98 -8.77
N ASP A 148 -18.74 9.33 -8.07
CA ASP A 148 -17.31 9.64 -8.08
C ASP A 148 -16.47 8.45 -7.61
N THR A 149 -15.15 8.63 -7.65
CA THR A 149 -14.19 7.60 -7.23
C THR A 149 -14.36 7.20 -5.77
N ALA A 150 -14.78 8.12 -4.89
CA ALA A 150 -14.95 7.81 -3.47
C ALA A 150 -16.12 6.83 -3.28
N GLU A 151 -17.24 7.03 -3.97
CA GLU A 151 -18.34 6.06 -3.96
C GLU A 151 -17.91 4.69 -4.49
N TYR A 152 -17.09 4.65 -5.55
CA TYR A 152 -16.52 3.40 -6.05
C TYR A 152 -15.60 2.69 -5.04
N TRP A 153 -14.82 3.43 -4.26
CA TRP A 153 -13.98 2.83 -3.21
C TRP A 153 -14.79 2.36 -2.00
N MET A 154 -15.91 3.02 -1.70
CA MET A 154 -16.81 2.61 -0.62
C MET A 154 -17.72 1.45 -1.01
N PHE A 155 -17.93 1.22 -2.31
CA PHE A 155 -18.81 0.17 -2.84
C PHE A 155 -18.62 -1.23 -2.20
N PRO A 156 -17.39 -1.75 -2.00
CA PRO A 156 -17.21 -3.09 -1.43
C PRO A 156 -17.69 -3.25 0.01
N TYR A 157 -17.75 -2.16 0.78
CA TYR A 157 -18.21 -2.15 2.17
C TYR A 157 -19.72 -2.33 2.29
N ASP A 158 -20.48 -2.09 1.23
CA ASP A 158 -21.93 -2.30 1.16
C ASP A 158 -22.69 -1.68 2.35
N SER A 159 -22.22 -0.51 2.80
CA SER A 159 -22.83 0.26 3.88
C SER A 159 -23.20 1.65 3.38
N PRO A 160 -24.50 2.04 3.41
CA PRO A 160 -24.92 3.39 3.03
C PRO A 160 -24.45 4.46 4.02
N THR A 161 -24.10 4.07 5.25
CA THR A 161 -23.64 4.96 6.32
C THR A 161 -22.15 4.88 6.57
N PHE A 162 -21.38 4.16 5.75
CA PHE A 162 -19.96 3.87 5.99
C PHE A 162 -19.14 5.09 6.45
N ARG A 163 -19.37 6.25 5.83
CA ARG A 163 -18.69 7.50 6.20
C ARG A 163 -19.03 7.94 7.62
N PHE A 164 -20.31 7.90 8.00
CA PHE A 164 -20.74 8.25 9.36
C PHE A 164 -20.24 7.22 10.37
N ASP A 165 -20.26 5.93 10.03
CA ASP A 165 -19.74 4.88 10.90
C ASP A 165 -18.23 5.11 11.21
N VAL A 166 -17.45 5.56 10.22
CA VAL A 166 -16.03 5.92 10.41
C VAL A 166 -15.86 7.20 11.22
N GLU A 167 -16.71 8.22 11.00
CA GLU A 167 -16.70 9.47 11.76
C GLU A 167 -17.06 9.23 13.25
N ASP A 168 -18.03 8.35 13.53
CA ASP A 168 -18.42 7.97 14.89
C ASP A 168 -17.28 7.25 15.62
N VAL A 169 -16.65 6.26 14.97
CA VAL A 169 -15.47 5.57 15.53
C VAL A 169 -14.32 6.55 15.78
N TRP A 170 -14.12 7.55 14.92
CA TRP A 170 -13.10 8.57 15.14
C TRP A 170 -13.40 9.41 16.39
N GLU A 171 -14.65 9.83 16.61
CA GLU A 171 -15.01 10.59 17.81
C GLU A 171 -14.85 9.76 19.10
N GLU A 172 -15.01 8.44 19.04
CA GLU A 172 -14.69 7.54 20.17
C GLU A 172 -13.18 7.45 20.46
N VAL A 173 -12.34 7.42 19.41
CA VAL A 173 -10.87 7.32 19.53
C VAL A 173 -10.21 8.66 19.90
N LYS A 174 -10.82 9.76 19.47
CA LYS A 174 -10.28 11.12 19.57
C LYS A 174 -9.85 11.54 20.98
N PRO A 175 -10.61 11.28 22.08
CA PRO A 175 -10.16 11.64 23.43
C PRO A 175 -8.82 10.99 23.82
N LEU A 176 -8.62 9.71 23.45
CA LEU A 176 -7.36 9.00 23.70
C LEU A 176 -6.24 9.58 22.82
N TYR A 177 -6.54 9.83 21.54
CA TYR A 177 -5.58 10.42 20.61
C TYR A 177 -5.10 11.80 21.07
N GLU A 178 -6.00 12.67 21.52
CA GLU A 178 -5.65 14.02 22.01
C GLU A 178 -4.76 13.98 23.26
N LEU A 179 -5.04 13.08 24.20
CA LEU A 179 -4.20 12.88 25.39
C LEU A 179 -2.81 12.37 25.01
N MET A 180 -2.75 11.35 24.14
CA MET A 180 -1.49 10.79 23.65
C MET A 180 -0.69 11.84 22.87
N HIS A 181 -1.35 12.56 21.97
CA HIS A 181 -0.76 13.66 21.20
C HIS A 181 -0.21 14.76 22.10
N ALA A 182 -0.97 15.21 23.10
CA ALA A 182 -0.51 16.24 24.04
C ALA A 182 0.69 15.78 24.87
N TYR A 183 0.69 14.52 25.31
CA TYR A 183 1.82 13.91 26.03
C TYR A 183 3.08 13.87 25.15
N VAL A 184 2.95 13.32 23.93
CA VAL A 184 4.04 13.19 22.97
C VAL A 184 4.57 14.56 22.57
N ARG A 185 3.69 15.54 22.29
CA ARG A 185 4.07 16.93 21.98
C ARG A 185 4.87 17.60 23.10
N ARG A 186 4.60 17.29 24.38
CA ARG A 186 5.38 17.84 25.50
C ARG A 186 6.78 17.22 25.58
N LYS A 187 6.93 15.96 25.17
CA LYS A 187 8.19 15.22 25.18
C LYS A 187 9.04 15.50 23.94
N LEU A 188 8.40 15.77 22.81
CA LEU A 188 9.04 16.15 21.56
C LEU A 188 9.35 17.66 21.56
N ARG A 189 10.63 18.00 21.64
CA ARG A 189 11.17 19.20 20.99
C ARG A 189 11.98 18.69 19.80
N ASP A 190 11.43 18.89 18.59
CA ASP A 190 12.15 18.85 17.32
C ASP A 190 12.57 17.47 16.75
N LEU A 191 11.86 16.38 17.08
CA LEU A 191 12.14 15.04 16.52
C LEU A 191 11.02 14.54 15.59
N TYR A 192 11.42 13.96 14.45
CA TYR A 192 10.57 13.25 13.50
C TYR A 192 10.91 11.75 13.56
N GLY A 193 9.90 10.88 13.71
CA GLY A 193 10.11 9.43 13.83
C GLY A 193 9.78 8.60 12.59
N ASN A 194 9.04 9.15 11.63
CA ASN A 194 8.58 8.44 10.44
C ASN A 194 8.35 9.44 9.29
N MET A 195 8.61 9.04 8.04
CA MET A 195 8.50 9.90 6.85
C MET A 195 7.12 10.59 6.69
N TRP A 196 6.05 9.91 7.12
CA TRP A 196 4.67 10.39 7.05
C TRP A 196 4.05 10.66 8.42
N GLY A 197 4.74 10.34 9.52
CA GLY A 197 4.20 10.45 10.87
C GLY A 197 3.04 9.50 11.14
N GLN A 198 2.87 8.44 10.34
CA GLN A 198 1.76 7.47 10.45
C GLN A 198 1.88 6.54 11.66
N SER A 199 3.08 6.44 12.24
CA SER A 199 3.36 5.71 13.47
C SER A 199 4.38 6.49 14.30
N TRP A 200 4.22 6.49 15.62
CA TRP A 200 5.11 7.12 16.58
C TRP A 200 5.97 6.10 17.35
N SER A 201 6.03 4.85 16.91
CA SER A 201 6.84 3.79 17.54
C SER A 201 8.34 4.13 17.59
N ASN A 202 8.85 4.84 16.59
CA ASN A 202 10.29 5.14 16.47
C ASN A 202 10.80 6.25 17.41
N ILE A 203 9.88 6.95 18.10
CA ILE A 203 10.20 7.95 19.13
C ILE A 203 9.87 7.43 20.54
N LEU A 204 9.70 6.11 20.69
CA LEU A 204 9.43 5.50 21.99
C LEU A 204 10.53 5.81 23.00
N ASP A 205 11.80 5.77 22.59
CA ASP A 205 12.97 6.09 23.42
C ASP A 205 12.87 7.43 24.16
N VAL A 206 12.29 8.46 23.53
CA VAL A 206 12.10 9.80 24.12
C VAL A 206 10.72 10.00 24.75
N THR A 207 9.77 9.09 24.51
CA THR A 207 8.40 9.16 25.01
C THR A 207 8.07 8.10 26.07
N ILE A 208 9.06 7.34 26.56
CA ILE A 208 8.83 6.33 27.62
C ILE A 208 8.25 7.01 28.87
N PRO A 209 7.07 6.57 29.37
CA PRO A 209 6.44 7.15 30.56
C PRO A 209 7.27 7.02 31.84
N TYR A 210 7.98 5.90 31.99
CA TYR A 210 8.74 5.54 33.18
C TYR A 210 10.24 5.50 32.86
N PRO A 211 11.02 6.52 33.29
CA PRO A 211 12.47 6.54 33.09
C PRO A 211 13.16 5.29 33.64
N GLY A 212 14.14 4.77 32.91
CA GLY A 212 14.88 3.55 33.29
C GLY A 212 14.16 2.24 32.98
N LYS A 213 12.95 2.29 32.39
CA LYS A 213 12.35 1.13 31.72
C LYS A 213 12.66 1.19 30.23
N ASN A 214 13.07 0.06 29.67
CA ASN A 214 13.35 -0.06 28.24
C ASN A 214 12.23 -0.87 27.59
N PHE A 215 11.90 -0.51 26.34
CA PHE A 215 11.13 -1.39 25.49
C PHE A 215 11.98 -2.63 25.17
N LEU A 216 11.35 -3.80 25.10
CA LEU A 216 12.05 -5.03 24.75
C LEU A 216 12.37 -5.00 23.24
N ASP A 217 13.63 -4.73 22.91
CA ASP A 217 14.15 -4.93 21.55
C ASP A 217 14.69 -6.37 21.45
N VAL A 218 14.03 -7.18 20.64
CA VAL A 218 14.41 -8.58 20.39
C VAL A 218 15.42 -8.74 19.26
N THR A 219 15.73 -7.65 18.53
CA THR A 219 16.62 -7.68 17.35
C THR A 219 18.00 -8.27 17.67
N PRO A 220 18.69 -7.88 18.76
CA PRO A 220 20.01 -8.44 19.07
C PRO A 220 19.97 -9.95 19.31
N GLN A 221 18.95 -10.44 20.02
CA GLN A 221 18.76 -11.84 20.32
C GLN A 221 18.35 -12.65 19.09
N MET A 222 17.55 -12.08 18.19
CA MET A 222 17.24 -12.69 16.90
C MET A 222 18.50 -12.91 16.06
N ILE A 223 19.38 -11.90 16.01
CA ILE A 223 20.67 -12.00 15.31
C ILE A 223 21.58 -13.04 15.99
N GLU A 224 21.70 -13.00 17.32
CA GLU A 224 22.52 -13.95 18.09
C GLU A 224 22.06 -15.41 17.91
N GLN A 225 20.75 -15.62 17.81
CA GLN A 225 20.14 -16.94 17.58
C GLN A 225 20.10 -17.34 16.10
N GLY A 226 20.56 -16.48 15.18
CA GLY A 226 20.63 -16.78 13.75
C GLY A 226 19.27 -16.79 13.04
N TYR A 227 18.30 -16.00 13.49
CA TYR A 227 17.04 -15.82 12.78
C TYR A 227 17.28 -15.19 11.40
N ASN A 228 16.71 -15.81 10.37
CA ASN A 228 16.65 -15.29 9.01
C ASN A 228 15.18 -15.12 8.57
N SER A 229 14.95 -14.54 7.39
CA SER A 229 13.60 -14.30 6.85
C SER A 229 12.76 -15.58 6.86
N LEU A 230 13.32 -16.71 6.41
CA LEU A 230 12.61 -17.99 6.40
C LEU A 230 12.17 -18.43 7.80
N ALA A 231 13.04 -18.32 8.80
CA ALA A 231 12.72 -18.65 10.18
C ALA A 231 11.58 -17.76 10.73
N MET A 232 11.57 -16.47 10.39
CA MET A 232 10.50 -15.55 10.78
C MET A 232 9.15 -15.96 10.18
N PHE A 233 9.10 -16.34 8.90
CA PHE A 233 7.88 -16.83 8.27
C PHE A 233 7.42 -18.18 8.82
N ARG A 234 8.35 -19.10 9.14
CA ARG A 234 8.02 -20.38 9.78
C ARG A 234 7.44 -20.18 11.18
N LEU A 235 8.01 -19.27 11.96
CA LEU A 235 7.47 -18.92 13.27
C LEU A 235 6.03 -18.37 13.17
N ALA A 236 5.75 -17.56 12.13
CA ALA A 236 4.40 -17.10 11.86
C ALA A 236 3.45 -18.24 11.46
N GLU A 237 3.89 -19.19 10.64
CA GLU A 237 3.12 -20.40 10.29
C GLU A 237 2.78 -21.23 11.54
N ASP A 238 3.76 -21.48 12.41
CA ASP A 238 3.57 -22.22 13.67
C ASP A 238 2.52 -21.54 14.56
N PHE A 239 2.54 -20.21 14.63
CA PHE A 239 1.52 -19.44 15.34
C PHE A 239 0.12 -19.69 14.77
N TYR A 240 -0.06 -19.63 13.45
CA TYR A 240 -1.36 -19.91 12.81
C TYR A 240 -1.81 -21.37 13.02
N GLN A 241 -0.89 -22.33 12.91
CA GLN A 241 -1.20 -23.74 13.18
C GLN A 241 -1.57 -23.98 14.65
N SER A 242 -0.96 -23.26 15.59
CA SER A 242 -1.33 -23.35 17.02
C SER A 242 -2.79 -22.94 17.28
N MET A 243 -3.38 -22.13 16.39
CA MET A 243 -4.79 -21.74 16.40
C MET A 243 -5.66 -22.65 15.52
N ASN A 244 -5.17 -23.83 15.14
CA ASN A 244 -5.84 -24.81 14.29
C ASN A 244 -6.17 -24.29 12.87
N MET A 245 -5.37 -23.34 12.36
CA MET A 245 -5.43 -22.90 10.96
C MET A 245 -4.53 -23.76 10.07
N SER A 246 -4.76 -23.71 8.75
CA SER A 246 -3.96 -24.47 7.78
C SER A 246 -2.55 -23.89 7.65
N GLY A 247 -1.55 -24.77 7.54
CA GLY A 247 -0.21 -24.38 7.10
C GLY A 247 -0.18 -23.90 5.65
N MET A 248 0.92 -23.24 5.27
CA MET A 248 1.14 -22.75 3.93
C MET A 248 1.45 -23.90 2.97
N PRO A 249 0.94 -23.84 1.72
CA PRO A 249 1.21 -24.88 0.73
C PRO A 249 2.71 -24.90 0.36
N PRO A 250 3.27 -26.05 -0.08
CA PRO A 250 4.66 -26.14 -0.54
C PRO A 250 5.02 -25.09 -1.62
N GLU A 251 4.07 -24.76 -2.48
CA GLU A 251 4.20 -23.78 -3.54
C GLU A 251 4.49 -22.36 -3.02
N PHE A 252 3.97 -21.98 -1.84
CA PHE A 252 4.27 -20.70 -1.20
C PHE A 252 5.77 -20.60 -0.89
N TRP A 253 6.33 -21.62 -0.23
CA TRP A 253 7.74 -21.64 0.13
C TRP A 253 8.68 -21.67 -1.07
N ALA A 254 8.25 -22.27 -2.19
CA ALA A 254 9.01 -22.33 -3.42
C ALA A 254 8.88 -21.06 -4.29
N GLY A 255 7.75 -20.35 -4.19
CA GLY A 255 7.36 -19.27 -5.09
C GLY A 255 7.50 -17.86 -4.53
N SER A 256 7.47 -17.69 -3.20
CA SER A 256 7.53 -16.38 -2.53
C SER A 256 8.93 -15.76 -2.54
N VAL A 257 8.95 -14.43 -2.53
CA VAL A 257 10.17 -13.63 -2.37
C VAL A 257 10.16 -13.05 -0.96
N LEU A 258 10.90 -13.68 -0.04
CA LEU A 258 10.91 -13.34 1.39
C LEU A 258 12.03 -12.38 1.79
N GLU A 259 12.93 -12.06 0.85
CA GLU A 259 14.06 -11.16 1.03
C GLU A 259 14.39 -10.43 -0.27
N GLU A 260 15.13 -9.33 -0.17
CA GLU A 260 15.56 -8.57 -1.34
C GLU A 260 16.53 -9.39 -2.20
N LEU A 261 16.36 -9.30 -3.52
CA LEU A 261 17.14 -10.06 -4.48
C LEU A 261 18.21 -9.17 -5.11
N PRO A 262 19.50 -9.52 -4.99
CA PRO A 262 20.59 -8.61 -5.39
C PRO A 262 20.64 -8.33 -6.90
N ASP A 263 20.13 -9.26 -7.71
CA ASP A 263 20.29 -9.21 -9.17
C ASP A 263 19.19 -8.41 -9.89
N ARG A 264 18.18 -7.89 -9.18
CA ARG A 264 17.04 -7.21 -9.79
C ARG A 264 16.40 -6.17 -8.89
N ILE A 265 15.90 -5.11 -9.51
CA ILE A 265 15.07 -4.11 -8.83
C ILE A 265 13.70 -4.73 -8.58
N VAL A 266 13.27 -4.74 -7.32
CA VAL A 266 11.96 -5.25 -6.88
C VAL A 266 11.20 -4.17 -6.11
N ILE A 267 9.87 -4.26 -6.11
CA ILE A 267 9.02 -3.42 -5.26
C ILE A 267 9.05 -4.03 -3.85
N CYS A 268 9.72 -3.37 -2.91
CA CYS A 268 9.97 -3.91 -1.57
C CYS A 268 8.82 -3.70 -0.57
N GLN A 269 7.72 -3.07 -0.97
CA GLN A 269 6.58 -2.87 -0.06
C GLN A 269 5.92 -4.24 0.25
N PRO A 270 5.75 -4.61 1.54
CA PRO A 270 5.13 -5.87 1.91
C PRO A 270 3.75 -6.03 1.28
N SER A 271 3.54 -7.15 0.59
CA SER A 271 2.27 -7.50 -0.07
C SER A 271 2.07 -9.01 -0.03
N ALA A 272 0.81 -9.44 -0.13
CA ALA A 272 0.42 -10.85 -0.24
C ALA A 272 -0.40 -11.05 -1.52
N TRP A 273 -0.14 -12.12 -2.24
CA TRP A 273 -0.67 -12.37 -3.58
C TRP A 273 -1.48 -13.66 -3.64
N ASP A 274 -2.73 -13.57 -4.10
CA ASP A 274 -3.56 -14.71 -4.47
C ASP A 274 -3.62 -14.81 -6.00
N PHE A 275 -3.18 -15.94 -6.56
CA PHE A 275 -3.22 -16.19 -8.01
C PHE A 275 -4.58 -16.73 -8.49
N CYS A 276 -5.61 -16.64 -7.65
CA CYS A 276 -7.01 -16.94 -7.93
C CYS A 276 -7.30 -18.38 -8.38
N ASN A 277 -6.40 -19.33 -8.07
CA ASN A 277 -6.53 -20.74 -8.43
C ASN A 277 -6.71 -21.67 -7.20
N ARG A 278 -6.80 -21.09 -6.00
CA ARG A 278 -6.90 -21.78 -4.70
C ARG A 278 -5.69 -22.66 -4.34
N ARG A 279 -4.53 -22.41 -4.96
CA ARG A 279 -3.31 -23.22 -4.79
C ARG A 279 -2.05 -22.36 -4.64
N ASP A 280 -1.87 -21.38 -5.51
CA ASP A 280 -0.69 -20.51 -5.55
C ASP A 280 -0.99 -19.21 -4.80
N TYR A 281 -0.29 -19.06 -3.68
CA TYR A 281 -0.31 -17.90 -2.79
C TYR A 281 1.14 -17.51 -2.53
N ARG A 282 1.46 -16.20 -2.49
CA ARG A 282 2.83 -15.73 -2.31
C ARG A 282 2.99 -14.52 -1.42
#